data_AF-L1JAP2-F1
#
_entry.id   AF-L1JAP2-F1
#
_cell.length_a   1.000
_cell.length_b   1.000
_cell.length_c   1.000
_cell.angle_alpha   90.00
_cell.angle_beta   90.00
_cell.angle_gamma   90.00
#
_symmetry.space_group_name_H-M   'P 1'
#
loop_
_entity.id
_entity.type
_entity.pdbx_description
1 polymer ?
#
loop_
_entity_poly.entity_id
_entity_poly.type
_entity_poly.pdbx_seq_one_letter_code
_entity_poly.pdbx_strand_id
1 'polypeptide(L)'
;MLISVLGFLRYFGAVPGYRDTAYELLKSGNWVAVVPGGAEEIMAHSTCNGRSAYVVSWVSKSGKKRAGFARVALKMGKGFQIFPCFCENGEEMKFNLFFELWTFLRLDILVGIIIRLTPDPMRWLLMQLAIIITFNVSCLSLPLPVKVTQHIGDPVIVQEDDTEETLAERVEKSLQSLIQEKQGRTHRSFISALQSSMKEQSFKLE
;
A
#
# COMPACT_ATOMS: atom_id res chain seq x y z
N MET A 1 2.04 14.71 9.34
CA MET A 1 2.32 15.08 10.75
C MET A 1 3.31 14.14 11.45
N LEU A 2 3.63 12.94 10.92
CA LEU A 2 4.69 12.08 11.45
C LEU A 2 6.12 12.58 11.14
N ILE A 3 6.34 13.15 9.95
CA ILE A 3 7.68 13.59 9.49
C ILE A 3 8.17 14.86 10.20
N SER A 4 7.27 15.67 10.74
CA SER A 4 7.64 16.87 11.51
C SER A 4 8.23 16.55 12.89
N VAL A 5 8.12 15.31 13.37
CA VAL A 5 8.49 14.93 14.75
C VAL A 5 9.79 14.13 14.80
N LEU A 6 10.32 13.64 13.67
CA LEU A 6 11.54 12.82 13.61
C LEU A 6 12.58 13.47 12.71
N GLY A 7 13.51 14.26 13.29
CA GLY A 7 14.60 14.93 12.56
C GLY A 7 15.48 13.98 11.73
N PHE A 8 15.56 12.71 12.13
CA PHE A 8 16.23 11.65 11.38
C PHE A 8 15.63 11.44 9.98
N LEU A 9 14.29 11.46 9.83
CA LEU A 9 13.67 11.25 8.52
C LEU A 9 13.98 12.40 7.55
N ARG A 10 14.05 13.64 8.05
CA ARG A 10 14.49 14.79 7.24
C ARG A 10 15.94 14.66 6.77
N TYR A 11 16.82 14.05 7.58
CA TYR A 11 18.21 13.80 7.19
C TYR A 11 18.33 12.86 5.99
N PHE A 12 17.43 11.87 5.87
CA PHE A 12 17.31 11.01 4.67
C PHE A 12 16.47 11.62 3.54
N GLY A 13 16.18 12.93 3.59
CA GLY A 13 15.44 13.63 2.54
C GLY A 13 13.92 13.43 2.59
N ALA A 14 13.36 12.89 3.68
CA ALA A 14 11.91 12.77 3.80
C ALA A 14 11.26 14.15 3.92
N VAL A 15 10.35 14.45 3.00
CA VAL A 15 9.57 15.68 2.99
C VAL A 15 8.16 15.46 3.53
N PRO A 16 7.50 16.50 4.08
CA PRO A 16 6.08 16.41 4.40
C PRO A 16 5.24 16.02 3.17
N GLY A 17 4.41 14.99 3.31
CA GLY A 17 3.54 14.49 2.24
C GLY A 17 2.32 15.39 1.94
N TYR A 18 2.54 16.67 1.66
CA TYR A 18 1.51 17.59 1.18
C TYR A 18 1.45 17.61 -0.35
N ARG A 19 0.28 17.92 -0.91
CA ARG A 19 0.07 17.99 -2.37
C ARG A 19 0.96 19.05 -3.02
N ASP A 20 1.13 20.20 -2.37
CA ASP A 20 1.94 21.29 -2.90
C ASP A 20 3.42 20.93 -2.90
N THR A 21 3.89 20.23 -1.86
CA THR A 21 5.25 19.68 -1.83
C THR A 21 5.47 18.66 -2.96
N ALA A 22 4.50 17.76 -3.19
CA ALA A 22 4.58 16.81 -4.29
C ALA A 22 4.61 17.52 -5.66
N TYR A 23 3.83 18.58 -5.85
CA TYR A 23 3.84 19.38 -7.07
C TYR A 23 5.19 20.05 -7.32
N GLU A 24 5.77 20.71 -6.32
CA GLU A 24 7.09 21.36 -6.46
C GLU A 24 8.20 20.33 -6.74
N LEU A 25 8.15 19.16 -6.10
CA LEU A 25 9.09 18.07 -6.37
C LEU A 25 8.98 17.58 -7.82
N LEU A 26 7.76 17.33 -8.31
CA LEU A 26 7.55 16.92 -9.71
C LEU A 26 8.02 18.01 -10.70
N LYS A 27 7.72 19.29 -10.40
CA LYS A 27 8.12 20.44 -11.22
C LYS A 27 9.65 20.59 -11.30
N SER A 28 10.36 20.24 -10.23
CA SER A 28 11.83 20.22 -10.20
C SER A 28 12.47 18.99 -10.87
N GLY A 29 11.68 18.11 -11.48
CA GLY A 29 12.15 16.91 -12.18
C GLY A 29 12.40 15.70 -11.27
N ASN A 30 11.93 15.75 -10.02
CA ASN A 30 12.04 14.61 -9.09
C ASN A 30 10.89 13.62 -9.27
N TRP A 31 11.15 12.36 -8.91
CA TRP A 31 10.14 11.32 -8.86
C TRP A 31 9.38 11.36 -7.54
N VAL A 32 8.07 11.16 -7.60
CA VAL A 32 7.20 11.10 -6.40
C VAL A 32 6.46 9.76 -6.39
N ALA A 33 6.72 8.95 -5.36
CA ALA A 33 5.97 7.73 -5.10
C ALA A 33 4.73 8.04 -4.27
N VAL A 34 3.58 7.48 -4.65
CA VAL A 34 2.31 7.63 -3.94
C VAL A 34 1.73 6.26 -3.63
N VAL A 35 1.36 6.05 -2.36
CA VAL A 35 0.61 4.87 -1.93
C VAL A 35 -0.85 5.29 -1.73
N PRO A 36 -1.76 4.97 -2.68
CA PRO A 36 -3.10 5.52 -2.70
C PRO A 36 -3.93 5.10 -1.47
N GLY A 37 -3.90 3.83 -1.04
CA GLY A 37 -4.66 3.39 0.13
C GLY A 37 -4.08 3.80 1.48
N GLY A 38 -2.88 4.40 1.49
CA GLY A 38 -2.26 4.99 2.68
C GLY A 38 -2.01 4.00 3.82
N ALA A 39 -1.94 4.51 5.05
CA ALA A 39 -1.68 3.70 6.24
C ALA A 39 -2.77 2.65 6.51
N GLU A 40 -4.01 2.90 6.09
CA GLU A 40 -5.11 1.95 6.24
C GLU A 40 -4.94 0.70 5.38
N GLU A 41 -4.42 0.84 4.16
CA GLU A 41 -4.09 -0.29 3.31
C GLU A 41 -2.96 -1.12 3.93
N ILE A 42 -1.90 -0.49 4.44
CA ILE A 42 -0.82 -1.17 5.17
C ILE A 42 -1.35 -1.94 6.39
N MET A 43 -2.30 -1.35 7.11
CA MET A 43 -2.96 -2.03 8.21
C MET A 43 -3.86 -3.18 7.74
N ALA A 44 -4.59 -3.02 6.63
CA ALA A 44 -5.43 -4.06 6.05
C ALA A 44 -4.61 -5.23 5.47
N HIS A 45 -3.35 -4.99 5.09
CA HIS A 45 -2.38 -6.04 4.74
C HIS A 45 -1.87 -6.78 5.98
N SER A 46 -1.74 -6.07 7.10
CA SER A 46 -1.28 -6.63 8.38
C SER A 46 -2.41 -7.28 9.21
N THR A 47 -3.65 -6.91 8.95
CA THR A 47 -4.88 -7.44 9.59
C THR A 47 -5.66 -8.25 8.55
N CYS A 48 -6.70 -9.01 8.91
CA CYS A 48 -7.44 -9.87 7.97
C CYS A 48 -6.63 -11.00 7.28
N ASN A 49 -5.49 -11.44 7.83
CA ASN A 49 -4.71 -12.60 7.37
C ASN A 49 -4.17 -12.45 5.95
N GLY A 50 -4.04 -11.22 5.47
CA GLY A 50 -3.77 -10.98 4.07
C GLY A 50 -4.84 -11.54 3.12
N ARG A 51 -6.10 -11.74 3.55
CA ARG A 51 -7.21 -12.16 2.67
C ARG A 51 -7.49 -11.17 1.54
N SER A 52 -7.09 -9.92 1.74
CA SER A 52 -7.19 -8.83 0.79
C SER A 52 -5.83 -8.20 0.52
N ALA A 53 -4.74 -8.97 0.71
CA ALA A 53 -3.36 -8.53 0.55
C ALA A 53 -3.03 -7.92 -0.82
N TYR A 54 -3.83 -8.26 -1.83
CA TYR A 54 -3.63 -7.84 -3.21
C TYR A 54 -4.90 -7.19 -3.79
N VAL A 55 -5.75 -6.64 -2.92
CA VAL A 55 -6.93 -5.85 -3.30
C VAL A 55 -6.66 -4.40 -2.96
N VAL A 56 -6.68 -3.53 -3.95
CA VAL A 56 -6.38 -2.12 -3.72
C VAL A 56 -7.53 -1.44 -3.00
N SER A 57 -7.25 -0.71 -1.93
CA SER A 57 -8.25 0.06 -1.18
C SER A 57 -8.22 1.54 -1.56
N TRP A 58 -9.05 1.94 -2.54
CA TRP A 58 -9.06 3.31 -3.06
C TRP A 58 -10.04 4.27 -2.34
N VAL A 59 -10.76 3.79 -1.33
CA VAL A 59 -11.79 4.54 -0.60
C VAL A 59 -11.27 4.95 0.78
N SER A 60 -11.44 6.22 1.13
CA SER A 60 -11.09 6.73 2.47
C SER A 60 -12.15 6.41 3.52
N LYS A 61 -11.84 6.60 4.81
CA LYS A 61 -12.80 6.39 5.93
C LYS A 61 -14.08 7.23 5.82
N SER A 62 -14.05 8.33 5.07
CA SER A 62 -15.21 9.20 4.82
C SER A 62 -16.04 8.76 3.61
N GLY A 63 -15.73 7.62 3.00
CA GLY A 63 -16.40 7.13 1.79
C GLY A 63 -15.98 7.83 0.50
N LYS A 64 -15.08 8.82 0.57
CA LYS A 64 -14.59 9.54 -0.61
C LYS A 64 -13.45 8.77 -1.29
N LYS A 65 -13.45 8.76 -2.62
CA LYS A 65 -12.34 8.23 -3.42
C LYS A 65 -11.05 9.02 -3.16
N ARG A 66 -9.92 8.32 -3.06
CA ARG A 66 -8.61 8.92 -2.86
C ARG A 66 -8.06 9.42 -4.19
N ALA A 67 -8.44 10.64 -4.57
CA ALA A 67 -8.01 11.29 -5.81
C ALA A 67 -6.94 12.39 -5.58
N GLY A 68 -6.33 12.42 -4.40
CA GLY A 68 -5.40 13.51 -4.02
C GLY A 68 -4.16 13.62 -4.93
N PHE A 69 -3.68 12.51 -5.48
CA PHE A 69 -2.58 12.47 -6.44
C PHE A 69 -3.03 12.88 -7.84
N ALA A 70 -4.26 12.53 -8.22
CA ALA A 70 -4.84 12.88 -9.52
C ALA A 70 -4.91 14.41 -9.66
N ARG A 71 -5.28 15.12 -8.59
CA ARG A 71 -5.21 16.59 -8.55
C ARG A 71 -3.82 17.14 -8.86
N VAL A 72 -2.77 16.51 -8.33
CA VAL A 72 -1.38 16.95 -8.58
C VAL A 72 -0.98 16.65 -10.02
N ALA A 73 -1.33 15.47 -10.54
CA ALA A 73 -1.07 15.09 -11.92
C ALA A 73 -1.78 16.01 -12.93
N LEU A 74 -3.05 16.37 -12.68
CA LEU A 74 -3.79 17.32 -13.51
C LEU A 74 -3.16 18.72 -13.51
N LYS A 75 -2.62 19.16 -12.37
CA LYS A 75 -1.85 20.42 -12.29
C LYS A 75 -0.55 20.40 -13.10
N MET A 76 0.05 19.23 -13.34
CA MET A 76 1.21 19.09 -14.22
C MET A 76 0.85 19.21 -15.70
N GLY A 77 -0.42 18.99 -16.04
CA GLY A 77 -0.96 19.15 -17.38
C GLY A 77 -1.01 17.86 -18.19
N LYS A 78 -1.54 17.99 -19.41
CA LYS A 78 -1.69 16.90 -20.39
C LYS A 78 -0.34 16.24 -20.68
N GLY A 79 -0.34 14.92 -20.80
CA GLY A 79 0.85 14.15 -21.16
C GLY A 79 1.70 13.76 -19.95
N PHE A 80 1.38 14.23 -18.75
CA PHE A 80 2.01 13.74 -17.53
C PHE A 80 1.70 12.24 -17.33
N GLN A 81 2.69 11.46 -16.89
CA GLN A 81 2.62 10.00 -16.84
C GLN A 81 2.63 9.51 -15.40
N ILE A 82 1.72 8.58 -15.09
CA ILE A 82 1.64 7.90 -13.80
C ILE A 82 1.95 6.43 -14.03
N PHE A 83 3.01 5.94 -13.39
CA PHE A 83 3.42 4.53 -13.51
C PHE A 83 2.83 3.71 -12.35
N PRO A 84 1.94 2.74 -12.62
CA PRO A 84 1.47 1.81 -11.61
C PRO A 84 2.61 0.84 -11.26
N CYS A 85 2.97 0.80 -9.98
CA CYS A 85 4.03 -0.08 -9.47
C CYS A 85 3.44 -1.11 -8.52
N PHE A 86 3.74 -2.39 -8.74
CA PHE A 86 3.29 -3.49 -7.89
C PHE A 86 4.44 -4.41 -7.50
N CYS A 87 4.49 -4.82 -6.24
CA CYS A 87 5.51 -5.71 -5.70
C CYS A 87 4.92 -7.11 -5.48
N GLU A 88 5.23 -8.04 -6.38
CA GLU A 88 4.81 -9.44 -6.31
C GLU A 88 5.47 -10.15 -5.13
N ASN A 89 4.68 -10.91 -4.39
CA ASN A 89 5.07 -11.59 -3.15
C ASN A 89 5.64 -10.66 -2.05
N GLY A 90 5.37 -9.35 -2.15
CA GLY A 90 5.86 -8.36 -1.20
C GLY A 90 5.35 -8.57 0.23
N GLU A 91 4.17 -9.18 0.35
CA GLU A 91 3.54 -9.48 1.63
C GLU A 91 4.05 -10.79 2.24
N GLU A 92 4.47 -11.76 1.42
CA GLU A 92 5.01 -13.05 1.86
C GLU A 92 6.46 -12.97 2.31
N MET A 93 7.18 -11.91 1.97
CA MET A 93 8.57 -11.72 2.39
C MET A 93 8.69 -11.54 3.92
N LYS A 94 7.60 -11.16 4.59
CA LYS A 94 7.55 -10.89 6.03
C LYS A 94 6.54 -11.82 6.70
N PHE A 95 7.04 -12.73 7.52
CA PHE A 95 6.20 -13.56 8.37
C PHE A 95 6.14 -12.99 9.78
N ASN A 96 4.95 -12.73 10.31
CA ASN A 96 4.79 -12.25 11.68
C ASN A 96 3.91 -13.22 12.47
N LEU A 97 4.54 -14.02 13.33
CA LEU A 97 3.86 -15.02 14.12
C LEU A 97 2.68 -14.45 14.92
N PHE A 98 2.84 -13.25 15.49
CA PHE A 98 1.79 -12.62 16.29
C PHE A 98 0.59 -12.23 15.43
N PHE A 99 0.79 -11.66 14.23
CA PHE A 99 -0.33 -11.33 13.35
C PHE A 99 -1.05 -12.55 12.79
N GLU A 100 -0.29 -13.60 12.46
CA GLU A 100 -0.86 -14.85 11.95
C GLU A 100 -1.68 -15.55 13.04
N LEU A 101 -1.18 -15.63 14.28
CA LEU A 101 -1.95 -16.16 15.41
C LEU A 101 -3.17 -15.30 15.76
N TRP A 102 -2.97 -13.98 15.83
CA TRP A 102 -4.03 -13.02 16.15
C TRP A 102 -5.17 -13.10 15.14
N THR A 103 -4.82 -13.24 13.86
CA THR A 103 -5.82 -13.35 12.80
C THR A 103 -6.41 -14.74 12.66
N PHE A 104 -5.62 -15.79 12.92
CA PHE A 104 -6.15 -17.16 13.00
C PHE A 104 -7.29 -17.24 14.03
N LEU A 105 -7.14 -16.56 15.17
CA LEU A 105 -8.17 -16.43 16.21
C LEU A 105 -9.28 -15.41 15.88
N ARG A 106 -9.24 -14.76 14.71
CA ARG A 106 -10.17 -13.71 14.25
C ARG A 106 -10.30 -12.50 15.19
N LEU A 107 -9.29 -12.26 16.02
CA LEU A 107 -9.29 -11.14 16.97
C LEU A 107 -9.15 -9.79 16.27
N ASP A 108 -8.57 -9.77 15.07
CA ASP A 108 -8.50 -8.62 14.17
C ASP A 108 -9.89 -8.13 13.74
N ILE A 109 -10.80 -9.05 13.39
CA ILE A 109 -12.18 -8.73 13.04
C ILE A 109 -12.91 -8.17 14.25
N LEU A 110 -12.73 -8.81 15.42
CA LEU A 110 -13.36 -8.39 16.67
C LEU A 110 -12.92 -6.99 17.08
N VAL A 111 -11.61 -6.70 17.05
CA VAL A 111 -11.08 -5.35 17.31
C VAL A 111 -11.58 -4.36 16.26
N GLY A 112 -11.61 -4.75 14.98
CA GLY A 112 -12.17 -3.92 13.91
C GLY A 112 -13.63 -3.54 14.13
N ILE A 113 -14.45 -4.48 14.63
CA ILE A 113 -15.84 -4.23 15.00
C ILE A 113 -15.91 -3.29 16.21
N ILE A 114 -15.14 -3.53 17.27
CA ILE A 114 -15.11 -2.66 18.46
C ILE A 114 -14.77 -1.23 18.05
N ILE A 115 -13.70 -1.03 17.28
CA ILE A 115 -13.27 0.30 16.83
C ILE A 115 -14.37 1.01 16.01
N ARG A 116 -15.11 0.27 15.18
CA ARG A 116 -16.20 0.83 14.37
C ARG A 116 -17.43 1.21 15.19
N LEU A 117 -17.70 0.47 16.28
CA LEU A 117 -18.84 0.72 17.16
C LEU A 117 -18.57 1.82 18.20
N THR A 118 -17.30 2.17 18.44
CA THR A 118 -16.95 3.21 19.41
C THR A 118 -17.18 4.65 18.88
N PRO A 119 -17.58 5.61 19.74
CA PRO A 119 -17.74 7.01 19.37
C PRO A 119 -16.46 7.64 18.82
N ASP A 120 -16.58 8.64 17.95
CA ASP A 120 -15.48 9.24 17.18
C ASP A 120 -14.21 9.63 17.98
N PRO A 121 -14.26 10.28 19.16
CA PRO A 121 -13.04 10.60 19.90
C PRO A 121 -12.31 9.34 20.40
N MET A 122 -13.07 8.31 20.82
CA MET A 122 -12.51 7.05 21.29
C MET A 122 -12.02 6.19 20.12
N ARG A 123 -12.75 6.19 19.00
CA ARG A 123 -12.35 5.55 17.76
C ARG A 123 -11.02 6.08 17.25
N TRP A 124 -10.81 7.40 17.30
CA TRP A 124 -9.54 8.01 16.92
C TRP A 124 -8.40 7.49 17.79
N LEU A 125 -8.58 7.50 19.12
CA LEU A 125 -7.57 7.01 20.06
C LEU A 125 -7.24 5.52 19.83
N LEU A 126 -8.26 4.68 19.70
CA LEU A 126 -8.10 3.25 19.45
C LEU A 126 -7.38 2.99 18.12
N MET A 127 -7.65 3.78 17.08
CA MET A 127 -6.91 3.70 15.82
C MET A 127 -5.42 4.08 15.98
N GLN A 128 -5.09 5.11 16.77
CA GLN A 128 -3.70 5.47 17.03
C GLN A 128 -2.97 4.36 17.80
N LEU A 129 -3.60 3.80 18.83
CA LEU A 129 -3.05 2.68 19.57
C LEU A 129 -2.85 1.44 18.67
N ALA A 130 -3.83 1.13 17.84
CA ALA A 130 -3.72 0.03 16.88
C ALA A 130 -2.55 0.26 15.91
N ILE A 131 -2.39 1.46 15.35
CA ILE A 131 -1.26 1.80 14.47
C ILE A 131 0.08 1.62 15.19
N ILE A 132 0.20 2.14 16.42
CA ILE A 132 1.45 2.05 17.19
C ILE A 132 1.76 0.58 17.50
N ILE A 133 0.79 -0.20 17.97
CA ILE A 133 0.97 -1.62 18.27
C ILE A 133 1.34 -2.38 17.00
N THR A 134 0.59 -2.21 15.92
CA THR A 134 0.88 -2.86 14.63
C THR A 134 2.28 -2.50 14.13
N PHE A 135 2.69 -1.23 14.20
CA PHE A 135 4.02 -0.81 13.77
C PHE A 135 5.13 -1.48 14.58
N ASN A 136 5.01 -1.48 15.91
CA ASN A 136 6.01 -2.10 16.79
C ASN A 136 6.05 -3.63 16.62
N VAL A 137 4.90 -4.29 16.54
CA VAL A 137 4.83 -5.74 16.31
C VAL A 137 5.36 -6.11 14.92
N SER A 138 5.17 -5.26 13.91
CA SER A 138 5.72 -5.48 12.56
C SER A 138 7.25 -5.54 12.54
N CYS A 139 7.93 -4.83 13.46
CA CYS A 139 9.38 -4.90 13.60
C CYS A 139 9.88 -6.28 14.08
N LEU A 140 8.99 -7.13 14.61
CA LEU A 140 9.30 -8.52 15.00
C LEU A 140 9.05 -9.53 13.88
N SER A 141 8.91 -9.07 12.63
CA SER A 141 8.71 -9.97 11.49
C SER A 141 9.97 -10.75 11.15
N LEU A 142 9.79 -12.04 10.86
CA LEU A 142 10.81 -12.94 10.35
C LEU A 142 10.85 -12.82 8.81
N PRO A 143 12.03 -12.58 8.21
CA PRO A 143 12.16 -12.58 6.77
C PRO A 143 12.01 -14.01 6.23
N LEU A 144 11.20 -14.18 5.18
CA LEU A 144 11.08 -15.44 4.46
C LEU A 144 11.81 -15.36 3.11
N PRO A 145 12.51 -16.44 2.69
CA PRO A 145 13.25 -16.47 1.42
C PRO A 145 12.31 -16.69 0.24
N VAL A 146 11.47 -15.69 -0.06
CA VAL A 146 10.58 -15.69 -1.23
C VAL A 146 11.14 -14.79 -2.32
N LYS A 147 10.86 -15.13 -3.58
CA LYS A 147 11.14 -14.26 -4.72
C LYS A 147 10.17 -13.10 -4.71
N VAL A 148 10.72 -11.91 -4.57
CA VAL A 148 10.01 -10.64 -4.65
C VAL A 148 10.34 -9.99 -5.99
N THR A 149 9.31 -9.67 -6.77
CA THR A 149 9.49 -9.06 -8.09
C THR A 149 8.78 -7.71 -8.12
N GLN A 150 9.51 -6.64 -8.42
CA GLN A 150 8.91 -5.34 -8.66
C GLN A 150 8.47 -5.23 -10.12
N HIS A 151 7.17 -5.07 -10.33
CA HIS A 151 6.56 -4.83 -11.62
C HIS A 151 6.24 -3.34 -11.78
N ILE A 152 6.54 -2.81 -12.96
CA ILE A 152 6.18 -1.45 -13.38
C ILE A 152 5.27 -1.64 -14.59
N GLY A 153 4.02 -1.21 -14.47
CA GLY A 153 3.06 -1.29 -15.56
C GLY A 153 3.17 -0.09 -16.52
N ASP A 154 2.38 -0.15 -17.59
CA ASP A 154 2.32 0.90 -18.58
C ASP A 154 1.85 2.24 -17.98
N PRO A 155 2.38 3.38 -18.47
CA PRO A 155 2.02 4.68 -17.94
C PRO A 155 0.55 5.01 -18.22
N VAL A 156 -0.15 5.46 -17.18
CA VAL A 156 -1.44 6.13 -17.33
C VAL A 156 -1.17 7.60 -17.62
N ILE A 157 -1.46 8.00 -18.85
CA ILE A 157 -1.22 9.37 -19.35
C ILE A 157 -2.42 10.27 -19.04
N VAL A 158 -2.16 11.45 -18.50
CA VAL A 158 -3.16 12.50 -18.27
C VAL A 158 -3.72 13.03 -19.59
N GLN A 159 -5.05 12.98 -19.73
CA GLN A 159 -5.83 13.46 -20.87
C GLN A 159 -6.44 14.84 -20.60
N GLU A 160 -6.95 15.53 -21.63
CA GLU A 160 -7.50 16.90 -21.48
C GLU A 160 -8.86 16.93 -20.76
N ASP A 161 -9.63 15.86 -20.88
CA ASP A 161 -10.96 15.67 -20.31
C ASP A 161 -10.93 14.93 -18.96
N ASP A 162 -9.75 14.59 -18.44
CA ASP A 162 -9.62 13.92 -17.15
C ASP A 162 -10.08 14.83 -16.00
N THR A 163 -11.00 14.32 -15.19
CA THR A 163 -11.27 14.84 -13.84
C THR A 163 -10.41 14.11 -12.81
N GLU A 164 -10.39 14.61 -11.57
CA GLU A 164 -9.68 13.95 -10.47
C GLU A 164 -10.16 12.51 -10.27
N GLU A 165 -11.46 12.28 -10.40
CA GLU A 165 -12.10 10.98 -10.25
C GLU A 165 -11.83 10.05 -11.42
N THR A 166 -11.96 10.52 -12.68
CA THR A 166 -11.75 9.66 -13.85
C THR A 166 -10.30 9.21 -13.96
N LEU A 167 -9.35 10.11 -13.69
CA LEU A 167 -7.93 9.78 -13.66
C LEU A 167 -7.63 8.79 -12.52
N ALA A 168 -8.20 9.01 -11.32
CA ALA A 168 -8.01 8.10 -10.21
C ALA A 168 -8.55 6.70 -10.52
N GLU A 169 -9.72 6.59 -11.16
CA GLU A 169 -10.30 5.31 -11.57
C GLU A 169 -9.48 4.59 -12.64
N ARG A 170 -8.92 5.31 -13.61
CA ARG A 170 -8.05 4.73 -14.64
C ARG A 170 -6.77 4.17 -14.02
N VAL A 171 -6.16 4.90 -13.08
CA VAL A 171 -4.97 4.44 -12.35
C VAL A 171 -5.30 3.25 -11.46
N GLU A 172 -6.44 3.27 -10.75
CA GLU A 172 -6.93 2.14 -9.95
C GLU A 172 -7.09 0.88 -10.79
N LYS A 173 -7.80 0.98 -11.92
CA LYS A 173 -8.00 -0.15 -12.85
C LYS A 173 -6.68 -0.66 -13.39
N SER A 174 -5.78 0.24 -13.81
CA SER A 174 -4.47 -0.15 -14.33
C SER A 174 -3.63 -0.89 -13.29
N LEU A 175 -3.56 -0.38 -12.06
CA LEU A 175 -2.84 -1.03 -10.96
C LEU A 175 -3.47 -2.38 -10.59
N GLN A 176 -4.80 -2.44 -10.48
CA GLN A 176 -5.50 -3.67 -10.12
C GLN A 176 -5.36 -4.76 -11.20
N SER A 177 -5.37 -4.38 -12.48
CA SER A 177 -5.08 -5.29 -13.60
C SER A 177 -3.65 -5.81 -13.55
N LEU A 178 -2.66 -4.94 -13.29
CA LEU A 178 -1.26 -5.35 -13.13
C LEU A 178 -1.10 -6.35 -11.99
N ILE A 179 -1.75 -6.11 -10.85
CA ILE A 179 -1.74 -7.04 -9.71
C ILE A 179 -2.37 -8.38 -10.12
N GLN A 180 -3.53 -8.37 -10.78
CA GLN A 180 -4.20 -9.60 -11.19
C GLN A 180 -3.36 -10.41 -12.18
N GLU A 181 -2.74 -9.75 -13.16
CA GLU A 181 -1.89 -10.38 -14.16
C GLU A 181 -0.64 -11.02 -13.53
N LYS A 182 0.06 -10.29 -12.66
CA LYS A 182 1.37 -10.73 -12.12
C LYS A 182 1.25 -11.63 -10.90
N GLN A 183 0.28 -11.36 -10.02
CA GLN A 183 0.10 -12.12 -8.77
C GLN A 183 -0.84 -13.32 -8.95
N GLY A 184 -1.90 -13.17 -9.75
CA GLY A 184 -2.92 -14.19 -9.97
C GLY A 184 -3.79 -14.54 -8.75
N ARG A 185 -3.59 -13.87 -7.60
CA ARG A 185 -4.32 -14.12 -6.34
C ARG A 185 -4.53 -12.82 -5.58
N THR A 186 -5.65 -12.76 -4.86
CA THR A 186 -6.06 -11.60 -4.04
C THR A 186 -5.61 -11.71 -2.59
N HIS A 187 -5.16 -12.89 -2.17
CA HIS A 187 -4.80 -13.21 -0.79
C HIS A 187 -3.33 -13.63 -0.65
N ARG A 188 -2.79 -13.51 0.57
CA ARG A 188 -1.45 -13.96 0.96
C ARG A 188 -1.36 -15.48 1.02
N SER A 189 -0.25 -16.06 0.55
CA SER A 189 0.00 -17.50 0.53
C SER A 189 1.51 -17.75 0.55
N PHE A 190 2.03 -18.04 1.75
CA PHE A 190 3.45 -18.34 1.94
C PHE A 190 3.88 -19.60 1.19
N ILE A 191 3.03 -20.63 1.13
CA ILE A 191 3.35 -21.89 0.45
C ILE A 191 3.54 -21.64 -1.05
N SER A 192 2.62 -20.91 -1.69
CA SER A 192 2.70 -20.61 -3.11
C SER A 192 3.95 -19.78 -3.45
N ALA A 193 4.29 -18.80 -2.60
CA ALA A 193 5.49 -17.97 -2.79
C ALA A 193 6.81 -18.72 -2.55
N LEU A 194 6.85 -19.66 -1.60
CA LEU A 194 8.02 -20.51 -1.40
C LEU A 194 8.19 -21.51 -2.55
N GLN A 195 7.09 -22.11 -3.04
CA GLN A 195 7.12 -23.03 -4.17
C GLN A 195 7.64 -22.38 -5.46
N SER A 196 7.21 -21.14 -5.76
CA SER A 196 7.73 -20.42 -6.94
C SER A 196 9.23 -20.15 -6.81
N SER A 197 9.70 -19.82 -5.60
CA SER A 197 11.11 -19.56 -5.31
C SER A 197 11.98 -20.81 -5.45
N MET A 198 11.51 -21.96 -4.95
CA MET A 198 12.23 -23.23 -5.03
C MET A 198 12.37 -23.73 -6.47
N LYS A 199 11.31 -23.63 -7.30
CA LYS A 199 11.33 -24.07 -8.70
C LYS A 199 12.41 -23.35 -9.51
N GLU A 200 12.62 -22.06 -9.25
CA GLU A 200 13.61 -21.25 -9.97
C GLU A 200 15.04 -21.48 -9.46
N GLN A 201 15.22 -21.80 -8.17
CA GLN A 201 16.52 -22.21 -7.64
C GLN A 201 16.98 -23.55 -8.23
N SER A 202 16.05 -24.51 -8.40
CA SER A 202 16.35 -25.78 -9.08
C SER A 202 16.82 -25.56 -10.53
N PHE A 203 16.24 -24.60 -11.26
CA PHE A 203 16.62 -24.29 -12.65
C PHE A 203 17.99 -23.59 -12.79
N LYS A 204 18.52 -22.98 -11.72
CA LYS A 204 19.84 -22.34 -11.72
C LYS A 204 20.98 -23.28 -11.33
N LEU A 205 20.67 -24.50 -10.90
CA LEU A 205 21.64 -25.52 -10.48
C LEU A 205 21.90 -26.58 -11.57
N GLU A 206 21.22 -26.47 -12.71
CA GLU A 206 21.46 -27.23 -13.94
C GLU A 206 22.25 -26.39 -14.95
#